data_AF-A0A838HKQ1-F1
#
_entry.id   AF-A0A838HKQ1-F1
#
_cell.length_a   1.000
_cell.length_b   1.000
_cell.length_c   1.000
_cell.angle_alpha   90.00
_cell.angle_beta   90.00
_cell.angle_gamma   90.00
#
_symmetry.space_group_name_H-M   'P 1'
#
loop_
_entity.id
_entity.type
_entity.pdbx_description
1 polymer ?
#
loop_
_entity_poly.entity_id
_entity_poly.type
_entity_poly.pdbx_seq_one_letter_code
_entity_poly.pdbx_strand_id
1 'polypeptide(L)'
;MNHVSRISLATWAVVLALAWTAIPAAAQVSVEGIARRSFEAILRGRQEVPRVQTNTVGEAEIEFNEALTRAEIEVEVVSGVRITQAHLHCAPRGVNGPIIVFLAGFHELGWDVNGEWIGDAVITNDNITDPACGSTLAEISSPSGWGWST
;
A
#
# COMPACT_ATOMS: atom_id res chain seq x y z
N MET A 1 68.60 -62.10 0.51
CA MET A 1 68.01 -62.97 -0.54
C MET A 1 66.49 -62.84 -0.34
N ASN A 2 65.71 -62.07 -1.08
CA ASN A 2 65.75 -61.72 -2.50
C ASN A 2 65.27 -60.28 -2.74
N HIS A 3 65.80 -59.68 -3.81
CA HIS A 3 65.25 -58.53 -4.55
C HIS A 3 63.76 -58.79 -4.91
N VAL A 4 62.91 -57.80 -5.22
CA VAL A 4 62.92 -56.92 -6.42
C VAL A 4 61.93 -55.77 -6.09
N SER A 5 62.37 -54.50 -6.02
CA SER A 5 62.41 -53.49 -7.09
C SER A 5 61.01 -53.24 -7.72
N ARG A 6 60.48 -52.01 -7.77
CA ARG A 6 60.85 -51.02 -8.80
C ARG A 6 60.02 -49.72 -8.74
N ILE A 7 60.70 -48.62 -9.10
CA ILE A 7 60.27 -47.46 -9.91
C ILE A 7 59.29 -46.48 -9.22
N SER A 8 59.66 -45.27 -8.77
CA SER A 8 60.41 -44.12 -9.32
C SER A 8 59.54 -43.11 -10.09
N LEU A 9 59.83 -41.83 -9.80
CA LEU A 9 59.43 -40.58 -10.46
C LEU A 9 57.99 -40.13 -10.19
N ALA A 10 57.64 -38.86 -10.11
CA ALA A 10 58.30 -37.57 -9.88
C ALA A 10 57.14 -36.56 -9.95
N THR A 11 57.25 -35.44 -9.21
CA THR A 11 56.66 -34.13 -9.56
C THR A 11 55.14 -34.02 -9.78
N TRP A 12 54.45 -33.19 -8.98
CA TRP A 12 53.96 -31.85 -9.38
C TRP A 12 53.00 -31.34 -8.30
N ALA A 13 53.26 -30.13 -7.84
CA ALA A 13 52.44 -29.39 -6.90
C ALA A 13 51.06 -29.07 -7.50
N VAL A 14 49.99 -29.10 -6.69
CA VAL A 14 49.00 -28.01 -6.59
C VAL A 14 48.37 -28.09 -5.20
N VAL A 15 48.63 -27.08 -4.38
CA VAL A 15 47.85 -26.78 -3.19
C VAL A 15 46.51 -26.21 -3.68
N LEU A 16 45.40 -26.93 -3.47
CA LEU A 16 44.06 -26.39 -3.62
C LEU A 16 43.38 -26.43 -2.26
N ALA A 17 43.62 -25.39 -1.47
CA ALA A 17 42.82 -25.06 -0.31
C ALA A 17 41.45 -24.58 -0.81
N LEU A 18 40.47 -25.48 -0.86
CA LEU A 18 39.07 -25.09 -0.96
C LEU A 18 38.62 -24.64 0.43
N ALA A 19 38.94 -23.39 0.77
CA ALA A 19 38.28 -22.66 1.83
C ALA A 19 36.85 -22.38 1.38
N TRP A 20 35.92 -23.27 1.73
CA TRP A 20 34.49 -23.00 1.60
C TRP A 20 34.14 -22.01 2.71
N THR A 21 34.27 -20.73 2.42
CA THR A 21 33.77 -19.69 3.30
C THR A 21 32.24 -19.77 3.30
N ALA A 22 31.68 -20.36 4.34
CA ALA A 22 30.28 -20.12 4.67
C ALA A 22 30.18 -18.65 5.07
N ILE A 23 29.75 -17.79 4.14
CA ILE A 23 29.27 -16.46 4.48
C ILE A 23 28.02 -16.71 5.32
N PRO A 24 27.98 -16.36 6.62
CA PRO A 24 26.69 -16.33 7.29
C PRO A 24 25.86 -15.28 6.55
N ALA A 25 24.75 -15.72 5.98
CA ALA A 25 23.70 -14.83 5.51
C ALA A 25 23.18 -14.07 6.73
N ALA A 26 23.86 -12.98 7.09
CA ALA A 26 23.25 -11.95 7.90
C ALA A 26 22.03 -11.51 7.11
N ALA A 27 20.85 -11.83 7.66
CA ALA A 27 19.57 -11.41 7.15
C ALA A 27 19.69 -9.97 6.69
N GLN A 28 19.44 -9.73 5.40
CA GLN A 28 19.21 -8.39 4.91
C GLN A 28 17.95 -7.92 5.63
N VAL A 29 18.13 -7.17 6.72
CA VAL A 29 17.05 -6.36 7.27
C VAL A 29 16.75 -5.35 6.19
N SER A 30 15.73 -5.65 5.39
CA SER A 30 15.06 -4.65 4.57
C SER A 30 14.63 -3.58 5.56
N VAL A 31 15.37 -2.47 5.62
CA VAL A 31 14.77 -1.23 6.11
C VAL A 31 13.78 -0.89 5.01
N GLU A 32 12.57 -1.44 5.10
CA GLU A 32 11.42 -0.80 4.48
C GLU A 32 11.48 0.62 5.02
N GLY A 33 11.95 1.54 4.17
CA GLY A 33 12.16 2.91 4.55
C GLY A 33 10.90 3.42 5.24
N ILE A 34 11.09 4.14 6.34
CA ILE A 34 10.06 4.94 7.00
C ILE A 34 9.72 6.11 6.07
N ALA A 35 9.31 5.80 4.84
CA ALA A 35 8.70 6.75 3.95
C ALA A 35 7.31 7.00 4.54
N ARG A 36 7.05 8.26 4.91
CA ARG A 36 5.69 8.76 5.09
C ARG A 36 4.86 8.26 3.90
N ARG A 37 3.87 7.41 4.18
CA ARG A 37 3.02 6.85 3.13
C ARG A 37 2.00 7.92 2.78
N SER A 38 1.90 8.26 1.50
CA SER A 38 0.83 9.10 0.99
C SER A 38 0.17 8.44 -0.22
N PHE A 39 -1.09 8.77 -0.43
CA PHE A 39 -1.84 8.36 -1.60
C PHE A 39 -2.64 9.53 -2.15
N GLU A 40 -2.70 9.59 -3.47
CA GLU A 40 -3.51 10.55 -4.20
C GLU A 40 -4.48 9.80 -5.10
N ALA A 41 -5.72 10.29 -5.20
CA ALA A 41 -6.74 9.69 -6.04
C ALA A 41 -7.58 10.75 -6.75
N ILE A 42 -7.83 10.53 -8.05
CA ILE A 42 -8.84 11.26 -8.81
C ILE A 42 -10.13 10.46 -8.82
N LEU A 43 -11.17 11.08 -8.27
CA LEU A 43 -12.51 10.51 -8.04
C LEU A 43 -13.42 10.93 -9.19
N ARG A 44 -14.16 9.97 -9.75
CA ARG A 44 -15.09 10.21 -10.88
C ARG A 44 -16.27 9.27 -10.78
N GLY A 45 -17.48 9.74 -11.08
CA GLY A 45 -18.69 8.89 -11.06
C GLY A 45 -18.63 7.64 -11.96
N ARG A 46 -17.74 7.60 -12.97
CA ARG A 46 -17.49 6.40 -13.78
C ARG A 46 -16.78 5.25 -13.03
N GLN A 47 -16.20 5.54 -11.86
CA GLN A 47 -15.53 4.58 -10.98
C GLN A 47 -16.51 3.96 -9.98
N GLU A 48 -17.68 4.57 -9.77
CA GLU A 48 -18.75 4.02 -8.95
C GLU A 48 -19.41 2.81 -9.61
N VAL A 49 -20.01 1.96 -8.77
CA VAL A 49 -20.82 0.82 -9.19
C VAL A 49 -22.18 0.88 -8.49
N PRO A 50 -23.29 1.17 -9.21
CA PRO A 50 -23.35 1.47 -10.64
C PRO A 50 -22.72 2.84 -10.97
N ARG A 51 -22.27 3.00 -12.21
CA ARG A 51 -21.65 4.26 -12.67
C ARG A 51 -22.64 5.41 -12.61
N VAL A 52 -22.20 6.54 -12.08
CA VAL A 52 -22.93 7.80 -12.07
C VAL A 52 -22.47 8.68 -13.23
N GLN A 53 -23.43 9.17 -14.03
CA GLN A 53 -23.17 10.19 -15.05
C GLN A 53 -23.15 11.56 -14.38
N THR A 54 -21.96 12.09 -14.18
CA THR A 54 -21.74 13.43 -13.63
C THR A 54 -20.46 14.04 -14.21
N ASN A 55 -20.39 15.36 -14.18
CA ASN A 55 -19.16 16.12 -14.44
C ASN A 55 -18.35 16.36 -13.15
N THR A 56 -18.84 15.92 -12.00
CA THR A 56 -18.14 16.01 -10.72
C THR A 56 -16.82 15.25 -10.77
N VAL A 57 -15.76 15.94 -10.35
CA VAL A 57 -14.43 15.35 -10.13
C VAL A 57 -14.04 15.67 -8.70
N GLY A 58 -13.54 14.66 -7.99
CA GLY A 58 -12.87 14.87 -6.71
C GLY A 58 -11.38 14.58 -6.84
N GLU A 59 -10.58 15.23 -6.01
CA GLU A 59 -9.16 14.93 -5.80
C GLU A 59 -8.99 14.69 -4.31
N ALA A 60 -8.47 13.51 -3.95
CA ALA A 60 -8.26 13.13 -2.56
C ALA A 60 -6.78 12.89 -2.31
N GLU A 61 -6.27 13.45 -1.22
CA GLU A 61 -4.94 13.21 -0.68
C GLU A 61 -5.06 12.58 0.70
N ILE A 62 -4.25 11.56 0.94
CA ILE A 62 -4.19 10.84 2.22
C ILE A 62 -2.74 10.78 2.65
N GLU A 63 -2.43 11.32 3.83
CA GLU A 63 -1.10 11.25 4.43
C GLU A 63 -1.12 10.44 5.73
N PHE A 64 -0.28 9.42 5.83
CA PHE A 64 -0.13 8.64 7.04
C PHE A 64 1.04 9.13 7.89
N ASN A 65 0.88 9.12 9.21
CA ASN A 65 2.01 9.30 10.11
C ASN A 65 2.97 8.09 10.03
N GLU A 66 4.20 8.27 10.48
CA GLU A 66 5.25 7.23 10.43
C GLU A 66 4.87 5.94 11.16
N ALA A 67 4.06 6.05 12.22
CA ALA A 67 3.60 4.91 13.01
C ALA A 67 2.41 4.17 12.39
N LEU A 68 1.82 4.68 11.29
CA LEU A 68 0.60 4.16 10.67
C LEU A 68 -0.55 3.99 11.68
N THR A 69 -0.70 4.97 12.55
CA THR A 69 -1.78 5.06 13.57
C THR A 69 -2.71 6.24 13.34
N ARG A 70 -2.32 7.16 12.46
CA ARG A 70 -3.10 8.34 12.07
C ARG A 70 -2.93 8.58 10.57
N ALA A 71 -4.03 8.91 9.91
CA ALA A 71 -4.05 9.45 8.55
C ALA A 71 -4.79 10.78 8.52
N GLU A 72 -4.26 11.74 7.78
CA GLU A 72 -4.88 13.02 7.46
C GLU A 72 -5.39 12.95 6.02
N ILE A 73 -6.61 13.44 5.79
CA ILE A 73 -7.29 13.32 4.50
C ILE A 73 -7.85 14.67 4.09
N GLU A 74 -7.51 15.05 2.86
CA GLU A 74 -8.04 16.22 2.17
C GLU A 74 -8.81 15.79 0.92
N VAL A 75 -9.92 16.46 0.63
CA VAL A 75 -10.74 16.23 -0.57
C VAL A 75 -11.17 17.56 -1.18
N GLU A 76 -10.71 17.81 -2.39
CA GLU A 76 -11.10 18.91 -3.26
C GLU A 76 -12.14 18.44 -4.27
N VAL A 77 -13.14 19.26 -4.57
CA VAL A 77 -14.22 18.89 -5.49
C VAL A 77 -14.43 19.97 -6.54
N VAL A 78 -14.53 19.55 -7.81
CA VAL A 78 -14.90 20.42 -8.92
C VAL A 78 -16.27 20.01 -9.45
N SER A 79 -17.18 20.98 -9.58
CA SER A 79 -18.54 20.78 -10.10
C SER A 79 -19.33 19.68 -9.36
N GLY A 80 -19.20 19.63 -8.03
CA GLY A 80 -19.96 18.75 -7.17
C GLY A 80 -21.43 19.15 -7.14
N VAL A 81 -22.31 18.24 -7.52
CA VAL A 81 -23.76 18.44 -7.48
C VAL A 81 -24.39 17.27 -6.76
N ARG A 82 -25.08 17.53 -5.65
CA ARG A 82 -25.80 16.53 -4.86
C ARG A 82 -24.94 15.31 -4.52
N ILE A 83 -23.70 15.55 -4.07
CA ILE A 83 -22.85 14.50 -3.52
C ILE A 83 -23.49 14.03 -2.22
N THR A 84 -23.74 12.73 -2.03
CA THR A 84 -24.49 12.25 -0.86
C THR A 84 -23.62 11.64 0.23
N GLN A 85 -22.42 11.17 -0.10
CA GLN A 85 -21.48 10.47 0.79
C GLN A 85 -20.04 10.60 0.28
N ALA A 86 -19.07 10.39 1.17
CA ALA A 86 -17.67 10.11 0.81
C ALA A 86 -17.12 9.00 1.71
N HIS A 87 -16.41 8.06 1.10
CA HIS A 87 -15.89 6.88 1.77
C HIS A 87 -14.74 6.24 1.00
N LEU A 88 -13.97 5.40 1.71
CA LEU A 88 -12.89 4.60 1.14
C LEU A 88 -13.37 3.16 0.97
N HIS A 89 -13.16 2.60 -0.22
CA HIS A 89 -13.44 1.20 -0.51
C HIS A 89 -12.18 0.34 -0.43
N CYS A 90 -12.39 -0.93 -0.10
CA CYS A 90 -11.36 -1.95 -0.24
C CYS A 90 -11.57 -2.82 -1.48
N ALA A 91 -11.17 -2.30 -2.63
CA ALA A 91 -11.14 -3.01 -3.90
C ALA A 91 -10.16 -2.33 -4.88
N PRO A 92 -9.78 -3.01 -5.97
CA PRO A 92 -9.16 -2.35 -7.11
C PRO A 92 -10.07 -1.28 -7.71
N ARG A 93 -9.47 -0.26 -8.32
CA ARG A 93 -10.21 0.84 -8.97
C ARG A 93 -11.30 0.34 -9.93
N GLY A 94 -12.53 0.81 -9.73
CA GLY A 94 -13.69 0.49 -10.58
C GLY A 94 -14.32 -0.87 -10.30
N VAL A 95 -13.91 -1.56 -9.22
CA VAL A 95 -14.55 -2.77 -8.69
C VAL A 95 -15.26 -2.39 -7.40
N ASN A 96 -16.47 -2.93 -7.20
CA ASN A 96 -17.20 -2.70 -5.96
C ASN A 96 -16.54 -3.49 -4.82
N GLY A 97 -16.07 -2.78 -3.79
CA GLY A 97 -15.50 -3.36 -2.57
C GLY A 97 -16.30 -2.97 -1.32
N PRO A 98 -16.07 -3.60 -0.17
CA PRO A 98 -16.62 -3.12 1.09
C PRO A 98 -16.13 -1.69 1.37
N ILE A 99 -17.01 -0.88 1.97
CA ILE A 99 -16.65 0.43 2.51
C ILE A 99 -15.94 0.18 3.84
N ILE A 100 -14.72 0.69 3.97
CA ILE A 100 -13.91 0.48 5.18
C ILE A 100 -13.87 1.74 6.07
N VAL A 101 -13.98 2.93 5.49
CA VAL A 101 -13.95 4.22 6.21
C VAL A 101 -14.96 5.18 5.59
N PHE A 102 -15.72 5.89 6.43
CA PHE A 102 -16.57 7.00 6.01
C PHE A 102 -15.88 8.34 6.30
N LEU A 103 -15.82 9.21 5.30
CA LEU A 103 -15.32 10.58 5.40
C LEU A 103 -16.49 11.57 5.55
N ALA A 104 -17.59 11.31 4.83
CA ALA A 104 -18.86 11.98 4.99
C ALA A 104 -20.00 10.95 4.92
N GLY A 105 -20.84 10.93 5.96
CA GLY A 105 -21.99 10.03 6.03
C GLY A 105 -23.09 10.39 5.05
N PHE A 106 -24.14 9.55 4.97
CA PHE A 106 -25.26 9.79 4.05
C PHE A 106 -26.02 11.08 4.37
N HIS A 107 -26.20 11.90 3.34
CA HIS A 107 -27.06 13.08 3.35
C HIS A 107 -28.02 13.04 2.17
N GLU A 108 -29.31 12.92 2.50
CA GLU A 108 -30.38 12.69 1.52
C GLU A 108 -30.48 13.81 0.47
N LEU A 109 -30.32 15.06 0.90
CA LEU A 109 -30.39 16.22 0.01
C LEU A 109 -29.10 16.40 -0.82
N GLY A 110 -28.02 15.73 -0.41
CA GLY A 110 -26.67 15.90 -0.96
C GLY A 110 -26.07 17.27 -0.69
N TRP A 111 -24.83 17.44 -1.13
CA TRP A 111 -24.08 18.69 -1.07
C TRP A 111 -23.70 19.14 -2.47
N ASP A 112 -23.85 20.42 -2.73
CA ASP A 112 -23.24 21.08 -3.87
C ASP A 112 -21.91 21.66 -3.41
N VAL A 113 -20.80 21.21 -4.02
CA VAL A 113 -19.45 21.52 -3.58
C VAL A 113 -18.59 21.91 -4.77
N ASN A 114 -17.85 23.01 -4.66
CA ASN A 114 -16.90 23.44 -5.68
C ASN A 114 -15.72 24.17 -5.01
N GLY A 115 -14.69 23.40 -4.69
CA GLY A 115 -13.56 23.73 -3.84
C GLY A 115 -13.38 22.67 -2.75
N GLU A 116 -12.66 23.05 -1.70
CA GLU A 116 -12.35 22.20 -0.57
C GLU A 116 -13.62 21.66 0.08
N TRP A 117 -13.75 20.34 0.15
CA TRP A 117 -14.86 19.68 0.82
C TRP A 117 -14.48 19.13 2.20
N ILE A 118 -13.30 18.51 2.28
CA ILE A 118 -12.75 17.90 3.48
C ILE A 118 -11.32 18.42 3.62
N GLY A 119 -11.02 19.16 4.68
CA GLY A 119 -9.68 19.73 4.92
C GLY A 119 -8.93 19.14 6.10
N ASP A 120 -9.65 18.61 7.09
CA ASP A 120 -9.06 18.24 8.39
C ASP A 120 -9.53 16.86 8.87
N ALA A 121 -9.87 15.96 7.95
CA ALA A 121 -10.32 14.63 8.35
C ALA A 121 -9.15 13.83 8.92
N VAL A 122 -9.27 13.44 10.19
CA VAL A 122 -8.30 12.56 10.86
C VAL A 122 -8.91 11.18 11.04
N ILE A 123 -8.27 10.19 10.43
CA ILE A 123 -8.64 8.78 10.52
C ILE A 123 -7.64 8.07 11.43
N THR A 124 -8.16 7.20 12.30
CA THR A 124 -7.43 6.27 13.14
C THR A 124 -7.99 4.86 12.94
N ASN A 125 -7.42 3.85 13.62
CA ASN A 125 -7.95 2.49 13.56
C ASN A 125 -9.44 2.40 13.98
N ASP A 126 -9.89 3.28 14.87
CA ASP A 126 -11.28 3.30 15.36
C ASP A 126 -12.29 3.72 14.30
N ASN A 127 -11.83 4.36 13.22
CA ASN A 127 -12.68 4.76 12.10
C ASN A 127 -12.86 3.65 11.06
N ILE A 128 -12.16 2.52 11.21
CA ILE A 128 -12.31 1.36 10.33
C ILE A 128 -13.57 0.60 10.73
N THR A 129 -14.56 0.62 9.84
CA THR A 129 -15.89 0.05 10.08
C THR A 129 -16.04 -1.38 9.56
N ASP A 130 -15.16 -1.81 8.65
CA ASP A 130 -15.14 -3.15 8.07
C ASP A 130 -13.70 -3.67 8.01
N PRO A 131 -13.38 -4.82 8.64
CA PRO A 131 -12.03 -5.37 8.68
C PRO A 131 -11.64 -6.17 7.42
N ALA A 132 -12.46 -6.18 6.36
CA ALA A 132 -12.29 -7.03 5.18
C ALA A 132 -10.88 -7.00 4.55
N CYS A 133 -10.12 -5.91 4.73
CA CYS A 133 -8.76 -5.80 4.25
C CYS A 133 -7.75 -5.30 5.28
N GLY A 134 -8.12 -5.36 6.55
CA GLY A 134 -7.32 -4.86 7.65
C GLY A 134 -8.19 -4.18 8.70
N SER A 135 -7.84 -4.38 9.96
CA SER A 135 -8.45 -3.69 11.10
C SER A 135 -7.60 -2.50 11.57
N THR A 136 -6.47 -2.24 10.92
CA THR A 136 -5.55 -1.15 11.26
C THR A 136 -5.11 -0.35 10.03
N LEU A 137 -4.76 0.92 10.23
CA LEU A 137 -4.17 1.77 9.20
C LEU A 137 -2.86 1.19 8.63
N ALA A 138 -2.09 0.47 9.44
CA ALA A 138 -0.90 -0.23 8.99
C ALA A 138 -1.21 -1.31 7.94
N GLU A 139 -2.29 -2.06 8.14
CA GLU A 139 -2.72 -3.13 7.23
C GLU A 139 -3.31 -2.55 5.93
N ILE A 140 -4.22 -1.59 6.04
CA ILE A 140 -4.91 -1.02 4.87
C ILE A 140 -4.02 -0.08 4.03
N SER A 141 -2.91 0.42 4.57
CA SER A 141 -1.95 1.26 3.85
C SER A 141 -0.85 0.49 3.10
N SER A 142 -0.89 -0.84 3.10
CA SER A 142 0.18 -1.66 2.51
C SER A 142 0.11 -1.74 0.97
N PRO A 143 1.26 -1.66 0.24
CA PRO A 143 1.29 -1.63 -1.23
C PRO A 143 0.84 -2.92 -1.93
N SER A 144 0.65 -4.02 -1.20
CA SER A 144 0.40 -5.34 -1.77
C SER A 144 -1.03 -5.59 -2.24
N GLY A 145 -1.91 -4.58 -2.30
CA GLY A 145 -3.29 -4.86 -2.68
C GLY A 145 -4.18 -3.77 -3.28
N TRP A 146 -3.84 -2.48 -3.39
CA TRP A 146 -4.93 -1.50 -3.46
C TRP A 146 -4.70 -0.34 -4.42
N GLY A 147 -5.68 -0.14 -5.32
CA GLY A 147 -5.89 1.10 -6.03
C GLY A 147 -7.03 1.82 -5.34
N TRP A 148 -6.72 2.87 -4.57
CA TRP A 148 -7.70 3.72 -3.90
C TRP A 148 -8.69 4.24 -4.94
N SER A 149 -9.93 3.76 -4.87
CA SER A 149 -11.05 4.39 -5.56
C SER A 149 -12.18 4.58 -4.57
N THR A 150 -12.62 5.83 -4.48
CA THR A 150 -13.96 6.17 -4.02
C THR A 150 -14.98 5.76 -5.07
#